data_AF-A0A7J6LLZ4-F1
#
_entry.id   AF-A0A7J6LLZ4-F1
#
_cell.length_a   1.000
_cell.length_b   1.000
_cell.length_c   1.000
_cell.angle_alpha   90.00
_cell.angle_beta   90.00
_cell.angle_gamma   90.00
#
_symmetry.space_group_name_H-M   'P 1'
#
loop_
_entity.id
_entity.type
_entity.pdbx_description
1 polymer ?
#
loop_
_entity_poly.entity_id
_entity_poly.type
_entity_poly.pdbx_seq_one_letter_code
_entity_poly.pdbx_strand_id
1 'polypeptide(L)'
;MASTGAPVESIDVDAIIEKLLEVRGCRPGKGVQLTDGEIRALCNKSRQIFLEQPNLLELEAPIKICGDVHGQYYDLLRLFEYGGFPPEANYLFLGDYVDRGKQSLETICLLLAYKIKYPENFFLLRGNHECASINRIYGFYDECKRRYNIKLWKTFTDCFNCLPVAAIVDEKIFCMHGGLSPELNSMDQIKRIMRPTDVPDTGLLCDLLWSDPEQDISGWGENDRGVSFTFGADIVQACLRKHDLDLICRAHQVVEDGYEFFAKRQLVTLFSAPNYCGEFDNAGAMMSVDETLMCSFQVLKPVEKKKKQSKPVASQSELTEAERTILELENLGVKFPSIAELGYDLYLKDSHGIDEKEIAELAREFQTVNVIGDGVITAIEARLAYNRAGGSSSDDEFTDALNQTDPSGKGLLDFQDFIRLVSLLRKSVITEHEIIEAFKIFDRDGGGTIDAAELTNVMTSMGDAMTEEEADGMIRQADTTGTGEVDYHEFAKLVLHTL
;
A
#
# COMPACT_ATOMS: atom_id res chain seq x y z
N MET A 1 -19.60 44.15 8.58
CA MET A 1 -20.75 43.27 8.87
C MET A 1 -20.19 42.04 9.54
N ALA A 2 -20.47 41.87 10.84
CA ALA A 2 -20.03 40.70 11.58
C ALA A 2 -20.88 39.50 11.14
N SER A 3 -20.23 38.49 10.57
CA SER A 3 -20.85 37.18 10.32
C SER A 3 -21.09 36.53 11.68
N THR A 4 -22.36 36.40 12.04
CA THR A 4 -22.82 35.64 13.20
C THR A 4 -22.51 34.17 12.93
N GLY A 5 -21.42 33.67 13.51
CA GLY A 5 -21.12 32.24 13.55
C GLY A 5 -22.28 31.51 14.23
N ALA A 6 -22.82 30.49 13.56
CA ALA A 6 -23.82 29.61 14.16
C ALA A 6 -23.29 29.07 15.51
N PRO A 7 -24.16 28.87 16.52
CA PRO A 7 -23.74 28.24 17.76
C PRO A 7 -23.10 26.90 17.44
N VAL A 8 -21.89 26.65 17.94
CA VAL A 8 -21.27 25.32 17.88
C VAL A 8 -22.21 24.40 18.66
N GLU A 9 -22.90 23.49 17.98
CA GLU A 9 -23.75 22.50 18.63
C GLU A 9 -22.93 21.77 19.71
N SER A 10 -23.49 21.70 20.92
CA SER A 10 -22.85 20.98 22.01
C SER A 10 -22.78 19.50 21.65
N ILE A 11 -21.58 18.97 21.44
CA ILE A 11 -21.34 17.56 21.15
C ILE A 11 -21.44 16.73 22.43
N ASP A 12 -22.30 15.70 22.41
CA ASP A 12 -22.33 14.66 23.44
C ASP A 12 -21.32 13.56 23.07
N VAL A 13 -20.05 13.79 23.43
CA VAL A 13 -18.95 12.88 23.09
C VAL A 13 -19.08 11.52 23.79
N ASP A 14 -19.70 11.49 24.97
CA ASP A 14 -19.89 10.25 25.73
C ASP A 14 -20.87 9.32 25.02
N ALA A 15 -22.01 9.86 24.56
CA ALA A 15 -22.97 9.10 23.76
C ALA A 15 -22.36 8.57 22.45
N ILE A 16 -21.45 9.33 21.81
CA ILE A 16 -20.75 8.89 20.59
C ILE A 16 -19.78 7.75 20.89
N ILE A 17 -18.99 7.85 21.98
CA ILE A 17 -18.08 6.79 22.41
C ILE A 17 -18.85 5.52 22.74
N GLU A 18 -19.97 5.62 23.47
CA GLU A 18 -20.81 4.47 23.80
C GLU A 18 -21.30 3.74 22.54
N LYS A 19 -21.80 4.47 21.53
CA LYS A 19 -22.21 3.91 20.23
C LYS A 19 -21.04 3.22 19.51
N LEU A 20 -19.87 3.82 19.52
CA LEU A 20 -18.68 3.26 18.86
C LEU A 20 -18.23 1.96 19.56
N LEU A 21 -18.30 1.90 20.88
CA LEU A 21 -17.87 0.73 21.66
C LEU A 21 -18.91 -0.39 21.74
N GLU A 22 -20.18 -0.15 21.39
CA GLU A 22 -21.26 -1.16 21.47
C GLU A 22 -20.98 -2.42 20.65
N VAL A 23 -20.09 -2.32 19.64
CA VAL A 23 -19.79 -3.40 18.70
C VAL A 23 -18.66 -4.33 19.16
N ARG A 24 -18.02 -4.09 20.31
CA ARG A 24 -16.89 -4.90 20.81
C ARG A 24 -17.19 -6.40 20.94
N GLY A 25 -18.45 -6.77 21.22
CA GLY A 25 -18.90 -8.17 21.26
C GLY A 25 -19.56 -8.67 19.97
N CYS A 26 -19.66 -7.84 18.94
CA CYS A 26 -20.28 -8.18 17.67
C CYS A 26 -19.28 -8.85 16.72
N ARG A 27 -19.82 -9.46 15.65
CA ARG A 27 -18.98 -9.99 14.57
C ARG A 27 -18.17 -8.84 13.93
N PRO A 28 -16.85 -9.02 13.72
CA PRO A 28 -16.01 -8.06 13.00
C PRO A 28 -16.62 -7.64 11.67
N GLY A 29 -16.59 -6.33 11.38
CA GLY A 29 -17.23 -5.72 10.21
C GLY A 29 -18.62 -5.12 10.47
N LYS A 30 -19.23 -5.30 11.67
CA LYS A 30 -20.46 -4.57 12.01
C LYS A 30 -20.14 -3.07 12.09
N GLY A 31 -20.80 -2.28 11.25
CA GLY A 31 -20.67 -0.82 11.24
C GLY A 31 -21.42 -0.15 12.38
N VAL A 32 -20.98 1.05 12.73
CA VAL A 32 -21.62 1.93 13.72
C VAL A 32 -22.31 3.08 13.00
N GLN A 33 -23.54 3.39 13.39
CA GLN A 33 -24.34 4.45 12.77
C GLN A 33 -24.21 5.75 13.55
N LEU A 34 -23.25 6.59 13.14
CA LEU A 34 -23.19 7.99 13.53
C LEU A 34 -23.89 8.85 12.47
N THR A 35 -24.53 9.94 12.89
CA THR A 35 -25.09 10.92 11.97
C THR A 35 -24.01 11.80 11.34
N ASP A 36 -24.27 12.35 10.15
CA ASP A 36 -23.35 13.32 9.49
C ASP A 36 -23.04 14.51 10.42
N GLY A 37 -24.02 14.96 11.21
CA GLY A 37 -23.84 16.04 12.19
C GLY A 37 -22.88 15.68 13.32
N GLU A 38 -23.02 14.48 13.92
CA GLU A 38 -22.11 14.00 14.97
C GLU A 38 -20.67 13.91 14.46
N ILE A 39 -20.44 13.38 13.26
CA ILE A 39 -19.10 13.25 12.69
C ILE A 39 -18.49 14.62 12.39
N ARG A 40 -19.26 15.55 11.80
CA ARG A 40 -18.79 16.94 11.59
C ARG A 40 -18.44 17.62 12.91
N ALA A 41 -19.24 17.40 13.96
CA ALA A 41 -18.96 17.95 15.28
C ALA A 41 -17.65 17.39 15.86
N LEU A 42 -17.38 16.07 15.71
CA LEU A 42 -16.09 15.47 16.10
C LEU A 42 -14.94 16.14 15.37
N CYS A 43 -15.00 16.25 14.04
CA CYS A 43 -13.96 16.89 13.24
C CYS A 43 -13.73 18.34 13.66
N ASN A 44 -14.79 19.14 13.81
CA ASN A 44 -14.68 20.54 14.16
C ASN A 44 -14.08 20.75 15.56
N LYS A 45 -14.51 19.93 16.55
CA LYS A 45 -14.05 20.07 17.93
C LYS A 45 -12.62 19.57 18.11
N SER A 46 -12.28 18.42 17.53
CA SER A 46 -10.90 17.90 17.54
C SER A 46 -9.93 18.84 16.82
N ARG A 47 -10.33 19.39 15.66
CA ARG A 47 -9.57 20.42 14.93
C ARG A 47 -9.21 21.63 15.80
N GLN A 48 -10.15 22.11 16.63
CA GLN A 48 -9.87 23.21 17.58
C GLN A 48 -8.78 22.81 18.56
N ILE A 49 -8.90 21.63 19.18
CA ILE A 49 -7.93 21.11 20.15
C ILE A 49 -6.55 20.96 19.49
N PHE A 50 -6.47 20.42 18.27
CA PHE A 50 -5.19 20.27 17.59
C PHE A 50 -4.51 21.61 17.31
N LEU A 51 -5.28 22.65 16.96
CA LEU A 51 -4.74 24.00 16.73
C LEU A 51 -4.34 24.73 18.02
N GLU A 52 -4.96 24.38 19.14
CA GLU A 52 -4.61 24.90 20.48
C GLU A 52 -3.34 24.25 21.02
N GLN A 53 -3.11 22.96 20.73
CA GLN A 53 -1.89 22.24 21.10
C GLN A 53 -0.74 22.50 20.13
N PRO A 54 0.54 22.36 20.53
CA PRO A 54 1.70 22.54 19.64
C PRO A 54 1.72 21.56 18.46
N ASN A 55 2.48 21.91 17.41
CA ASN A 55 2.69 21.02 16.26
C ASN A 55 3.77 19.94 16.52
N LEU A 56 4.71 20.25 17.42
CA LEU A 56 5.63 19.31 18.05
C LEU A 56 5.16 19.15 19.50
N LEU A 57 4.53 18.02 19.80
CA LEU A 57 4.03 17.74 21.15
C LEU A 57 5.18 17.45 22.11
N GLU A 58 5.07 17.90 23.35
CA GLU A 58 6.00 17.58 24.44
C GLU A 58 5.17 16.80 25.46
N LEU A 59 5.48 15.52 25.64
CA LEU A 59 4.67 14.53 26.36
C LEU A 59 5.49 13.87 27.48
N GLU A 60 4.81 13.30 28.47
CA GLU A 60 5.42 12.60 29.61
C GLU A 60 4.94 11.15 29.66
N ALA A 61 5.81 10.24 30.08
CA ALA A 61 5.47 8.87 30.44
C ALA A 61 4.71 8.85 31.79
N PRO A 62 3.90 7.80 32.07
CA PRO A 62 3.70 6.59 31.28
C PRO A 62 2.80 6.83 30.05
N ILE A 63 3.18 6.24 28.92
CA ILE A 63 2.43 6.37 27.66
C ILE A 63 2.54 5.11 26.80
N LYS A 64 1.47 4.81 26.05
CA LYS A 64 1.44 3.73 25.05
C LYS A 64 1.48 4.34 23.65
N ILE A 65 2.44 3.91 22.85
CA ILE A 65 2.67 4.39 21.50
C ILE A 65 2.22 3.33 20.50
N CYS A 66 1.39 3.72 19.54
CA CYS A 66 0.80 2.84 18.52
C CYS A 66 1.14 3.36 17.12
N GLY A 67 1.45 2.45 16.20
CA GLY A 67 1.65 2.76 14.78
C GLY A 67 0.32 2.73 14.00
N ASP A 68 0.44 2.34 12.73
CA ASP A 68 -0.64 2.34 11.74
C ASP A 68 -1.83 1.47 12.15
N VAL A 69 -3.04 1.93 11.81
CA VAL A 69 -4.30 1.21 12.09
C VAL A 69 -5.09 0.93 10.81
N HIS A 70 -5.03 1.83 9.81
CA HIS A 70 -5.61 1.66 8.48
C HIS A 70 -7.03 1.09 8.47
N GLY A 71 -7.94 1.72 9.22
CA GLY A 71 -9.35 1.33 9.24
C GLY A 71 -9.64 -0.10 9.75
N GLN A 72 -8.68 -0.79 10.38
CA GLN A 72 -8.88 -2.07 11.05
C GLN A 72 -9.55 -1.89 12.43
N TYR A 73 -10.77 -1.36 12.41
CA TYR A 73 -11.47 -0.91 13.62
C TYR A 73 -11.56 -1.94 14.75
N TYR A 74 -11.82 -3.21 14.42
CA TYR A 74 -11.90 -4.26 15.44
C TYR A 74 -10.54 -4.59 16.07
N ASP A 75 -9.44 -4.43 15.32
CA ASP A 75 -8.11 -4.59 15.88
C ASP A 75 -7.73 -3.39 16.76
N LEU A 76 -8.18 -2.18 16.42
CA LEU A 76 -8.09 -1.02 17.33
C LEU A 76 -8.83 -1.27 18.66
N LEU A 77 -10.03 -1.87 18.61
CA LEU A 77 -10.76 -2.23 19.84
C LEU A 77 -10.00 -3.29 20.65
N ARG A 78 -9.42 -4.31 20.00
CA ARG A 78 -8.56 -5.31 20.65
C ARG A 78 -7.30 -4.69 21.25
N LEU A 79 -6.72 -3.70 20.57
CA LEU A 79 -5.57 -2.93 21.04
C LEU A 79 -5.93 -2.25 22.37
N PHE A 80 -7.06 -1.52 22.44
CA PHE A 80 -7.52 -0.93 23.70
C PHE A 80 -7.90 -1.95 24.77
N GLU A 81 -8.44 -3.12 24.41
CA GLU A 81 -8.69 -4.20 25.37
C GLU A 81 -7.41 -4.73 26.02
N TYR A 82 -6.30 -4.73 25.28
CA TYR A 82 -5.01 -5.23 25.75
C TYR A 82 -4.18 -4.14 26.45
N GLY A 83 -4.29 -2.90 25.99
CA GLY A 83 -3.58 -1.74 26.51
C GLY A 83 -4.32 -0.96 27.60
N GLY A 84 -5.61 -1.22 27.82
CA GLY A 84 -6.48 -0.41 28.69
C GLY A 84 -7.18 0.71 27.91
N PHE A 85 -8.47 0.90 28.14
CA PHE A 85 -9.23 1.94 27.43
C PHE A 85 -8.91 3.33 28.00
N PRO A 86 -8.85 4.39 27.19
CA PRO A 86 -8.71 5.75 27.73
C PRO A 86 -9.82 6.07 28.75
N PRO A 87 -9.49 6.60 29.95
CA PRO A 87 -8.21 7.18 30.35
C PRO A 87 -7.34 6.25 31.22
N GLU A 88 -7.59 4.93 31.24
CA GLU A 88 -6.79 3.96 32.03
C GLU A 88 -5.32 3.93 31.61
N ALA A 89 -5.02 4.31 30.36
CA ALA A 89 -3.67 4.53 29.86
C ALA A 89 -3.63 5.76 28.95
N ASN A 90 -2.49 6.46 28.95
CA ASN A 90 -2.20 7.53 28.00
C ASN A 90 -1.80 6.93 26.65
N TYR A 91 -2.21 7.56 25.55
CA TYR A 91 -1.91 7.07 24.20
C TYR A 91 -1.32 8.14 23.30
N LEU A 92 -0.34 7.74 22.50
CA LEU A 92 0.15 8.44 21.32
C LEU A 92 -0.01 7.53 20.10
N PHE A 93 -0.77 7.93 19.09
CA PHE A 93 -0.78 7.25 17.81
C PHE A 93 0.08 8.00 16.79
N LEU A 94 0.81 7.27 15.96
CA LEU A 94 1.82 7.82 15.05
C LEU A 94 1.27 8.24 13.68
N GLY A 95 0.05 7.85 13.31
CA GLY A 95 -0.57 8.21 12.04
C GLY A 95 -1.31 7.04 11.39
N ASP A 96 -1.75 7.24 10.16
CA ASP A 96 -2.33 6.23 9.27
C ASP A 96 -3.53 5.50 9.88
N TYR A 97 -4.55 6.30 10.16
CA TYR A 97 -5.80 5.87 10.77
C TYR A 97 -6.79 5.31 9.74
N VAL A 98 -6.72 5.85 8.52
CA VAL A 98 -7.70 5.61 7.44
C VAL A 98 -7.06 4.87 6.26
N ASP A 99 -7.88 4.59 5.26
CA ASP A 99 -7.55 3.84 4.03
C ASP A 99 -7.25 2.35 4.26
N ARG A 100 -7.25 1.60 3.15
CA ARG A 100 -6.87 0.18 3.01
C ARG A 100 -7.78 -0.81 3.75
N GLY A 101 -8.12 -0.56 5.01
CA GLY A 101 -9.10 -1.32 5.77
C GLY A 101 -10.55 -0.91 5.51
N LYS A 102 -11.47 -1.65 6.15
CA LYS A 102 -12.90 -1.63 5.81
C LYS A 102 -13.73 -0.62 6.61
N GLN A 103 -13.20 -0.09 7.71
CA GLN A 103 -13.93 0.70 8.70
C GLN A 103 -13.09 1.90 9.16
N SER A 104 -12.61 2.70 8.19
CA SER A 104 -11.84 3.90 8.48
C SER A 104 -12.67 4.94 9.22
N LEU A 105 -13.96 5.07 8.89
CA LEU A 105 -14.87 6.02 9.55
C LEU A 105 -15.01 5.74 11.04
N GLU A 106 -15.28 4.49 11.44
CA GLU A 106 -15.36 4.13 12.86
C GLU A 106 -14.03 4.35 13.59
N THR A 107 -12.92 3.95 12.94
CA THR A 107 -11.56 4.09 13.47
C THR A 107 -11.27 5.55 13.80
N ILE A 108 -11.35 6.45 12.82
CA ILE A 108 -11.04 7.86 13.05
C ILE A 108 -12.06 8.53 13.97
N CYS A 109 -13.35 8.18 13.91
CA CYS A 109 -14.35 8.76 14.80
C CYS A 109 -14.08 8.43 16.27
N LEU A 110 -13.67 7.19 16.59
CA LEU A 110 -13.32 6.80 17.95
C LEU A 110 -12.07 7.53 18.45
N LEU A 111 -11.04 7.62 17.61
CA LEU A 111 -9.80 8.33 17.94
C LEU A 111 -10.06 9.84 18.19
N LEU A 112 -10.85 10.49 17.34
CA LEU A 112 -11.23 11.90 17.53
C LEU A 112 -12.11 12.10 18.76
N ALA A 113 -13.04 11.17 19.05
CA ALA A 113 -13.87 11.22 20.25
C ALA A 113 -13.02 11.12 21.53
N TYR A 114 -12.05 10.21 21.58
CA TYR A 114 -11.10 10.15 22.69
C TYR A 114 -10.21 11.38 22.77
N LYS A 115 -9.78 11.95 21.64
CA LYS A 115 -9.03 13.22 21.66
C LYS A 115 -9.84 14.35 22.29
N ILE A 116 -11.14 14.41 22.01
CA ILE A 116 -12.04 15.42 22.59
C ILE A 116 -12.27 15.16 24.09
N LYS A 117 -12.46 13.90 24.46
CA LYS A 117 -12.76 13.51 25.85
C LYS A 117 -11.55 13.64 26.77
N TYR A 118 -10.36 13.31 26.28
CA TYR A 118 -9.12 13.23 27.04
C TYR A 118 -7.97 13.98 26.33
N PRO A 119 -8.09 15.31 26.13
CA PRO A 119 -7.17 16.07 25.28
C PRO A 119 -5.71 16.06 25.76
N GLU A 120 -5.50 15.85 27.06
CA GLU A 120 -4.18 15.83 27.72
C GLU A 120 -3.67 14.40 28.02
N ASN A 121 -4.40 13.35 27.60
CA ASN A 121 -4.02 11.94 27.81
C ASN A 121 -4.07 11.11 26.50
N PHE A 122 -4.61 11.69 25.43
CA PHE A 122 -4.79 11.01 24.15
C PHE A 122 -4.30 11.90 23.01
N PHE A 123 -3.32 11.42 22.26
CA PHE A 123 -2.57 12.17 21.26
C PHE A 123 -2.55 11.43 19.93
N LEU A 124 -2.68 12.18 18.85
CA LEU A 124 -2.76 11.68 17.48
C LEU A 124 -1.80 12.51 16.64
N LEU A 125 -0.78 11.88 16.06
CA LEU A 125 0.08 12.49 15.05
C LEU A 125 -0.54 12.39 13.66
N ARG A 126 0.11 13.00 12.68
CA ARG A 126 -0.31 12.92 11.27
C ARG A 126 0.51 11.87 10.54
N GLY A 127 -0.16 10.89 9.94
CA GLY A 127 0.43 9.99 8.96
C GLY A 127 0.30 10.52 7.53
N ASN A 128 0.91 9.81 6.58
CA ASN A 128 0.84 10.19 5.17
C ASN A 128 -0.55 9.93 4.56
N HIS A 129 -1.36 9.06 5.16
CA HIS A 129 -2.76 8.84 4.75
C HIS A 129 -3.72 9.92 5.29
N GLU A 130 -3.32 10.75 6.24
CA GLU A 130 -4.08 11.93 6.67
C GLU A 130 -3.84 13.15 5.75
N CYS A 131 -3.77 12.93 4.44
CA CYS A 131 -3.75 13.97 3.41
C CYS A 131 -4.71 13.65 2.26
N ALA A 132 -5.20 14.69 1.58
CA ALA A 132 -6.27 14.54 0.61
C ALA A 132 -5.83 13.77 -0.64
N SER A 133 -4.59 13.93 -1.10
CA SER A 133 -4.07 13.26 -2.30
C SER A 133 -4.04 11.74 -2.14
N ILE A 134 -3.63 11.26 -0.96
CA ILE A 134 -3.49 9.83 -0.66
C ILE A 134 -4.85 9.20 -0.35
N ASN A 135 -5.60 9.74 0.61
CA ASN A 135 -6.86 9.12 1.02
C ASN A 135 -8.03 9.32 0.04
N ARG A 136 -7.77 10.07 -1.05
CA ARG A 136 -8.65 10.12 -2.22
C ARG A 136 -8.65 8.82 -3.01
N ILE A 137 -7.54 8.08 -3.03
CA ILE A 137 -7.34 6.92 -3.91
C ILE A 137 -7.24 5.59 -3.14
N TYR A 138 -6.90 5.61 -1.85
CA TYR A 138 -6.69 4.38 -1.06
C TYR A 138 -7.86 3.96 -0.17
N GLY A 139 -9.02 4.61 -0.31
CA GLY A 139 -10.32 4.07 0.14
C GLY A 139 -11.17 4.99 1.01
N PHE A 140 -10.59 5.92 1.77
CA PHE A 140 -11.34 6.73 2.73
C PHE A 140 -12.34 7.68 2.05
N TYR A 141 -11.95 8.31 0.93
CA TYR A 141 -12.86 9.12 0.13
C TYR A 141 -14.08 8.32 -0.33
N ASP A 142 -13.87 7.11 -0.85
CA ASP A 142 -14.95 6.25 -1.32
C ASP A 142 -15.81 5.74 -0.17
N GLU A 143 -15.22 5.45 1.00
CA GLU A 143 -15.96 5.12 2.22
C GLU A 143 -16.87 6.28 2.65
N CYS A 144 -16.34 7.50 2.70
CA CYS A 144 -17.09 8.71 3.02
C CYS A 144 -18.20 8.99 2.00
N LYS A 145 -17.90 8.91 0.70
CA LYS A 145 -18.86 9.14 -0.38
C LYS A 145 -20.00 8.13 -0.34
N ARG A 146 -19.69 6.85 -0.12
CA ARG A 146 -20.65 5.74 -0.11
C ARG A 146 -21.55 5.77 1.13
N ARG A 147 -21.00 6.03 2.32
CA ARG A 147 -21.76 5.98 3.58
C ARG A 147 -22.41 7.31 3.96
N TYR A 148 -21.85 8.42 3.48
CA TYR A 148 -22.29 9.77 3.79
C TYR A 148 -22.30 10.64 2.52
N ASN A 149 -21.28 11.47 2.34
CA ASN A 149 -21.15 12.40 1.22
C ASN A 149 -19.72 12.95 1.11
N ILE A 150 -19.39 13.50 -0.06
CA ILE A 150 -18.07 14.10 -0.34
C ILE A 150 -17.78 15.30 0.59
N LYS A 151 -18.81 16.04 1.02
CA LYS A 151 -18.63 17.18 1.93
C LYS A 151 -18.14 16.71 3.30
N LEU A 152 -18.44 15.49 3.73
CA LEU A 152 -17.92 14.92 4.97
C LEU A 152 -16.43 14.61 4.84
N TRP A 153 -16.00 14.00 3.73
CA TRP A 153 -14.57 13.78 3.45
C TRP A 153 -13.78 15.09 3.49
N LYS A 154 -14.27 16.17 2.87
CA LYS A 154 -13.63 17.50 2.97
C LYS A 154 -13.52 18.01 4.41
N THR A 155 -14.53 17.75 5.25
CA THR A 155 -14.47 18.10 6.67
C THR A 155 -13.42 17.28 7.43
N PHE A 156 -13.20 16.00 7.07
CA PHE A 156 -12.07 15.24 7.58
C PHE A 156 -10.73 15.82 7.10
N THR A 157 -10.60 16.17 5.82
CA THR A 157 -9.40 16.84 5.29
C THR A 157 -9.06 18.12 6.09
N ASP A 158 -10.06 18.97 6.37
CA ASP A 158 -9.87 20.19 7.17
C ASP A 158 -9.38 19.89 8.60
N CYS A 159 -9.81 18.76 9.17
CA CYS A 159 -9.35 18.28 10.47
C CYS A 159 -7.92 17.74 10.40
N PHE A 160 -7.64 16.86 9.45
CA PHE A 160 -6.34 16.23 9.22
C PHE A 160 -5.22 17.24 8.96
N ASN A 161 -5.54 18.30 8.21
CA ASN A 161 -4.61 19.41 7.96
C ASN A 161 -4.17 20.15 9.24
N CYS A 162 -4.82 19.89 10.38
CA CYS A 162 -4.50 20.46 11.68
C CYS A 162 -3.81 19.47 12.63
N LEU A 163 -3.59 18.21 12.27
CA LEU A 163 -2.91 17.25 13.14
C LEU A 163 -1.46 17.69 13.44
N PRO A 164 -0.96 17.48 14.67
CA PRO A 164 0.46 17.63 14.97
C PRO A 164 1.28 16.57 14.23
N VAL A 165 2.54 16.86 13.94
CA VAL A 165 3.35 16.02 13.02
C VAL A 165 4.45 15.23 13.74
N ALA A 166 4.78 15.61 14.97
CA ALA A 166 5.76 14.90 15.78
C ALA A 166 5.48 15.10 17.28
N ALA A 167 6.08 14.24 18.10
CA ALA A 167 6.10 14.37 19.55
C ALA A 167 7.49 14.07 20.10
N ILE A 168 7.80 14.59 21.29
CA ILE A 168 8.94 14.18 22.11
C ILE A 168 8.38 13.71 23.46
N VAL A 169 8.68 12.48 23.84
CA VAL A 169 8.34 11.91 25.15
C VAL A 169 9.54 12.04 26.10
N ASP A 170 9.33 12.70 27.24
CA ASP A 170 10.31 12.94 28.31
C ASP A 170 11.67 13.44 27.80
N GLU A 171 11.66 14.33 26.80
CA GLU A 171 12.87 14.88 26.18
C GLU A 171 13.81 13.84 25.55
N LYS A 172 13.42 12.55 25.46
CA LYS A 172 14.30 11.44 25.07
C LYS A 172 13.83 10.60 23.89
N ILE A 173 12.52 10.48 23.67
CA ILE A 173 11.98 9.68 22.56
C ILE A 173 11.33 10.61 21.54
N PHE A 174 11.90 10.68 20.34
CA PHE A 174 11.34 11.47 19.24
C PHE A 174 10.43 10.62 18.37
N CYS A 175 9.18 11.04 18.25
CA CYS A 175 8.10 10.28 17.61
C CYS A 175 7.57 11.00 16.37
N MET A 176 7.40 10.25 15.27
CA MET A 176 6.80 10.74 14.02
C MET A 176 6.20 9.55 13.24
N HIS A 177 5.53 9.81 12.11
CA HIS A 177 5.02 8.73 11.26
C HIS A 177 6.12 8.11 10.40
N GLY A 178 6.67 8.94 9.50
CA GLY A 178 7.71 8.60 8.54
C GLY A 178 9.07 8.53 9.23
N GLY A 179 9.90 9.54 9.05
CA GLY A 179 11.25 9.49 9.60
C GLY A 179 11.98 10.81 9.55
N LEU A 180 13.30 10.75 9.48
CA LEU A 180 14.14 11.94 9.52
C LEU A 180 14.11 12.70 8.19
N SER A 181 14.39 14.00 8.24
CA SER A 181 14.55 14.85 7.06
C SER A 181 15.98 15.39 6.96
N PRO A 182 16.57 15.50 5.75
CA PRO A 182 17.83 16.22 5.56
C PRO A 182 17.70 17.71 5.91
N GLU A 183 16.48 18.26 5.90
CA GLU A 183 16.21 19.64 6.29
C GLU A 183 16.05 19.82 7.81
N LEU A 184 15.89 18.74 8.58
CA LEU A 184 15.69 18.81 10.04
C LEU A 184 17.00 19.12 10.75
N ASN A 185 17.20 20.41 11.03
CA ASN A 185 18.38 20.92 11.72
C ASN A 185 18.09 21.37 13.16
N SER A 186 16.86 21.79 13.44
CA SER A 186 16.37 22.19 14.75
C SER A 186 14.90 21.77 14.90
N MET A 187 14.53 21.32 16.10
CA MET A 187 13.13 21.03 16.45
C MET A 187 12.22 22.25 16.30
N ASP A 188 12.78 23.47 16.36
CA ASP A 188 12.04 24.71 16.11
C ASP A 188 11.53 24.82 14.66
N GLN A 189 12.08 24.07 13.72
CA GLN A 189 11.55 24.02 12.36
C GLN A 189 10.18 23.33 12.35
N ILE A 190 10.02 22.24 13.12
CA ILE A 190 8.75 21.53 13.27
C ILE A 190 7.72 22.42 13.97
N LYS A 191 8.14 23.10 15.05
CA LYS A 191 7.30 24.07 15.79
C LYS A 191 6.77 25.21 14.91
N ARG A 192 7.49 25.57 13.85
CA ARG A 192 7.16 26.67 12.92
C ARG A 192 6.30 26.27 11.73
N ILE A 193 6.06 24.98 11.50
CA ILE A 193 5.13 24.53 10.45
C ILE A 193 3.72 25.03 10.83
N MET A 194 3.16 25.89 9.98
CA MET A 194 1.85 26.49 10.21
C MET A 194 0.73 25.49 9.90
N ARG A 195 -0.31 25.49 10.72
CA ARG A 195 -1.54 24.70 10.51
C ARG A 195 -2.76 25.63 10.36
N PRO A 196 -3.77 25.28 9.55
CA PRO A 196 -3.86 24.09 8.70
C PRO A 196 -2.90 24.12 7.51
N THR A 197 -2.35 22.98 7.13
CA THR A 197 -1.52 22.82 5.92
C THR A 197 -1.80 21.47 5.25
N ASP A 198 -1.70 21.43 3.92
CA ASP A 198 -1.62 20.15 3.21
C ASP A 198 -0.20 19.57 3.34
N VAL A 199 -0.01 18.30 2.97
CA VAL A 199 1.31 17.68 2.90
C VAL A 199 1.93 18.01 1.54
N PRO A 200 3.08 18.70 1.49
CA PRO A 200 3.77 18.98 0.24
C PRO A 200 4.40 17.71 -0.34
N ASP A 201 4.73 17.74 -1.63
CA ASP A 201 5.38 16.61 -2.31
C ASP A 201 6.86 16.45 -1.89
N THR A 202 7.48 17.48 -1.31
CA THR A 202 8.90 17.48 -0.86
C THR A 202 9.10 18.36 0.38
N GLY A 203 10.28 18.26 1.00
CA GLY A 203 10.73 19.09 2.11
C GLY A 203 10.34 18.54 3.48
N LEU A 204 10.70 19.28 4.54
CA LEU A 204 10.59 18.80 5.93
C LEU A 204 9.27 18.10 6.28
N LEU A 205 8.11 18.69 5.96
CA LEU A 205 6.82 18.07 6.31
C LEU A 205 6.57 16.78 5.53
N CYS A 206 6.98 16.70 4.26
CA CYS A 206 6.89 15.47 3.49
C CYS A 206 7.73 14.37 4.16
N ASP A 207 8.99 14.69 4.47
CA ASP A 207 9.96 13.71 4.99
C ASP A 207 9.58 13.16 6.36
N LEU A 208 9.03 13.99 7.26
CA LEU A 208 8.53 13.56 8.57
C LEU A 208 7.41 12.51 8.46
N LEU A 209 6.72 12.45 7.31
CA LEU A 209 5.59 11.56 7.05
C LEU A 209 5.93 10.40 6.09
N TRP A 210 7.01 10.48 5.31
CA TRP A 210 7.28 9.54 4.21
C TRP A 210 8.65 8.86 4.23
N SER A 211 9.65 9.41 4.92
CA SER A 211 11.00 8.84 4.86
C SER A 211 11.11 7.53 5.63
N ASP A 212 12.02 6.65 5.19
CA ASP A 212 12.20 5.31 5.76
C ASP A 212 13.66 5.03 6.16
N PRO A 213 13.91 4.29 7.26
CA PRO A 213 15.24 3.76 7.56
C PRO A 213 15.61 2.62 6.60
N GLU A 214 16.89 2.52 6.22
CA GLU A 214 17.39 1.46 5.34
C GLU A 214 18.75 0.92 5.84
N GLN A 215 18.91 -0.41 5.86
CA GLN A 215 20.00 -1.10 6.57
C GLN A 215 21.35 -1.01 5.87
N ASP A 216 21.36 -0.98 4.54
CA ASP A 216 22.58 -1.15 3.74
C ASP A 216 23.07 0.15 3.09
N ILE A 217 22.61 1.30 3.60
CA ILE A 217 23.04 2.62 3.14
C ILE A 217 23.74 3.43 4.24
N SER A 218 24.54 4.40 3.82
CA SER A 218 25.09 5.45 4.67
C SER A 218 24.64 6.80 4.15
N GLY A 219 24.22 7.68 5.05
CA GLY A 219 23.67 8.98 4.67
C GLY A 219 22.21 8.88 4.22
N TRP A 220 21.89 9.58 3.13
CA TRP A 220 20.55 9.65 2.54
C TRP A 220 20.53 8.89 1.20
N GLY A 221 19.46 8.15 0.95
CA GLY A 221 19.23 7.40 -0.28
C GLY A 221 17.92 7.81 -0.97
N GLU A 222 17.74 7.29 -2.19
CA GLU A 222 16.46 7.37 -2.90
C GLU A 222 15.45 6.44 -2.23
N ASN A 223 14.17 6.82 -2.23
CA ASN A 223 13.10 6.01 -1.65
C ASN A 223 12.27 5.37 -2.76
N ASP A 224 12.16 4.03 -2.73
CA ASP A 224 11.39 3.22 -3.70
C ASP A 224 9.89 3.61 -3.77
N ARG A 225 9.38 4.36 -2.77
CA ARG A 225 8.03 4.94 -2.81
C ARG A 225 7.89 6.08 -3.82
N GLY A 226 8.97 6.55 -4.43
CA GLY A 226 8.99 7.70 -5.34
C GLY A 226 8.77 9.04 -4.64
N VAL A 227 8.86 9.08 -3.31
CA VAL A 227 8.64 10.27 -2.48
C VAL A 227 9.57 10.26 -1.26
N SER A 228 10.09 11.43 -0.89
CA SER A 228 11.06 11.60 0.20
C SER A 228 12.35 10.77 0.00
N PHE A 229 12.98 10.34 1.09
CA PHE A 229 14.31 9.72 1.13
C PHE A 229 14.33 8.48 2.00
N THR A 230 15.32 7.62 1.79
CA THR A 230 15.76 6.66 2.80
C THR A 230 16.92 7.23 3.62
N PHE A 231 17.15 6.72 4.83
CA PHE A 231 18.26 7.15 5.67
C PHE A 231 18.95 6.01 6.44
N GLY A 232 20.28 6.09 6.51
CA GLY A 232 21.12 5.11 7.17
C GLY A 232 21.20 5.24 8.69
N ALA A 233 21.80 4.24 9.33
CA ALA A 233 22.00 4.21 10.78
C ALA A 233 22.89 5.36 11.30
N ASP A 234 23.79 5.88 10.46
CA ASP A 234 24.64 7.04 10.75
C ASP A 234 23.82 8.34 10.89
N ILE A 235 22.77 8.51 10.08
CA ILE A 235 21.84 9.65 10.17
C ILE A 235 21.05 9.59 11.48
N VAL A 236 20.52 8.43 11.84
CA VAL A 236 19.82 8.21 13.13
C VAL A 236 20.74 8.60 14.30
N GLN A 237 21.95 8.05 14.31
CA GLN A 237 22.95 8.33 15.34
C GLN A 237 23.33 9.81 15.43
N ALA A 238 23.48 10.49 14.28
CA ALA A 238 23.80 11.91 14.24
C ALA A 238 22.66 12.77 14.79
N CYS A 239 21.41 12.45 14.44
CA CYS A 239 20.22 13.13 14.93
C CYS A 239 20.10 13.02 16.46
N LEU A 240 20.16 11.79 16.99
CA LEU A 240 20.04 11.54 18.42
C LEU A 240 21.11 12.27 19.23
N ARG A 241 22.39 12.19 18.81
CA ARG A 241 23.47 12.92 19.46
C ARG A 241 23.30 14.44 19.40
N LYS A 242 22.83 14.97 18.27
CA LYS A 242 22.67 16.41 18.06
C LYS A 242 21.58 17.00 18.96
N HIS A 243 20.52 16.23 19.22
CA HIS A 243 19.34 16.68 19.94
C HIS A 243 19.23 16.12 21.38
N ASP A 244 20.26 15.41 21.85
CA ASP A 244 20.29 14.74 23.18
C ASP A 244 19.12 13.79 23.41
N LEU A 245 18.76 13.02 22.38
CA LEU A 245 17.70 12.02 22.39
C LEU A 245 18.30 10.61 22.48
N ASP A 246 17.49 9.66 22.97
CA ASP A 246 17.89 8.26 23.14
C ASP A 246 17.29 7.34 22.06
N LEU A 247 16.07 7.66 21.58
CA LEU A 247 15.31 6.79 20.68
C LEU A 247 14.49 7.60 19.66
N ILE A 248 14.42 7.10 18.42
CA ILE A 248 13.40 7.49 17.44
C ILE A 248 12.31 6.41 17.43
N CYS A 249 11.05 6.80 17.53
CA CYS A 249 9.91 5.90 17.42
C CYS A 249 9.06 6.31 16.20
N ARG A 250 8.89 5.40 15.24
CA ARG A 250 8.18 5.69 13.99
C ARG A 250 7.24 4.58 13.55
N ALA A 251 6.49 4.74 12.46
CA ALA A 251 5.49 3.78 11.98
C ALA A 251 5.64 3.39 10.49
N HIS A 252 4.62 3.54 9.63
CA HIS A 252 4.66 3.59 8.14
C HIS A 252 5.20 2.38 7.33
N GLN A 253 5.97 1.47 7.94
CA GLN A 253 6.43 0.22 7.34
C GLN A 253 5.84 -0.97 8.09
N VAL A 254 5.29 -1.92 7.33
CA VAL A 254 4.83 -3.20 7.87
C VAL A 254 6.07 -3.99 8.33
N VAL A 255 6.03 -4.47 9.57
CA VAL A 255 7.11 -5.28 10.17
C VAL A 255 6.53 -6.53 10.80
N GLU A 256 7.24 -7.66 10.69
CA GLU A 256 6.72 -9.01 10.98
C GLU A 256 6.10 -9.13 12.38
N ASP A 257 6.81 -8.68 13.42
CA ASP A 257 6.37 -8.78 14.81
C ASP A 257 5.52 -7.58 15.29
N GLY A 258 5.15 -6.68 14.37
CA GLY A 258 4.50 -5.41 14.67
C GLY A 258 5.42 -4.35 15.28
N TYR A 259 6.66 -4.71 15.61
CA TYR A 259 7.73 -3.77 15.90
C TYR A 259 9.07 -4.29 15.36
N GLU A 260 9.96 -3.38 14.98
CA GLU A 260 11.31 -3.73 14.53
C GLU A 260 12.31 -2.66 14.97
N PHE A 261 13.49 -3.09 15.44
CA PHE A 261 14.56 -2.19 15.83
C PHE A 261 15.56 -1.98 14.70
N PHE A 262 16.00 -0.73 14.56
CA PHE A 262 17.04 -0.29 13.64
C PHE A 262 18.18 0.42 14.39
N ALA A 263 19.34 0.56 13.73
CA ALA A 263 20.50 1.29 14.23
C ALA A 263 20.90 0.93 15.68
N LYS A 264 21.06 -0.36 15.99
CA LYS A 264 21.37 -0.86 17.36
C LYS A 264 20.35 -0.42 18.41
N ARG A 265 19.06 -0.51 18.06
CA ARG A 265 17.89 -0.13 18.90
C ARG A 265 17.76 1.38 19.16
N GLN A 266 18.38 2.20 18.35
CA GLN A 266 18.25 3.66 18.41
C GLN A 266 17.06 4.19 17.61
N LEU A 267 16.46 3.35 16.76
CA LEU A 267 15.18 3.59 16.14
C LEU A 267 14.30 2.35 16.29
N VAL A 268 13.01 2.54 16.51
CA VAL A 268 12.00 1.48 16.47
C VAL A 268 10.88 1.86 15.50
N THR A 269 10.53 0.93 14.63
CA THR A 269 9.35 0.97 13.77
C THR A 269 8.22 0.24 14.49
N LEU A 270 7.02 0.83 14.56
CA LEU A 270 5.80 0.25 15.11
C LEU A 270 4.74 0.14 14.04
N PHE A 271 4.08 -1.00 13.96
CA PHE A 271 2.93 -1.21 13.09
C PHE A 271 1.83 -1.90 13.90
N SER A 272 0.63 -1.30 13.99
CA SER A 272 -0.41 -1.74 14.92
C SER A 272 -1.58 -2.49 14.27
N ALA A 273 -1.58 -2.62 12.93
CA ALA A 273 -2.57 -3.38 12.18
C ALA A 273 -2.08 -4.82 11.89
N PRO A 274 -2.53 -5.84 12.65
CA PRO A 274 -2.16 -7.23 12.39
C PRO A 274 -2.78 -7.75 11.10
N ASN A 275 -2.08 -8.67 10.43
CA ASN A 275 -2.50 -9.29 9.18
C ASN A 275 -2.98 -8.22 8.17
N TYR A 276 -2.09 -7.24 7.95
CA TYR A 276 -2.39 -6.02 7.23
C TYR A 276 -2.95 -6.33 5.83
N CYS A 277 -4.03 -5.64 5.45
CA CYS A 277 -4.80 -5.85 4.22
C CYS A 277 -5.32 -7.29 3.98
N GLY A 278 -5.07 -8.24 4.89
CA GLY A 278 -5.29 -9.66 4.62
C GLY A 278 -4.25 -10.33 3.73
N GLU A 279 -3.14 -9.63 3.45
CA GLU A 279 -2.08 -10.05 2.53
C GLU A 279 -0.78 -10.39 3.27
N PHE A 280 -0.52 -9.68 4.37
CA PHE A 280 0.62 -9.92 5.25
C PHE A 280 0.23 -10.84 6.41
N ASP A 281 1.20 -11.57 6.96
CA ASP A 281 1.06 -12.39 8.17
C ASP A 281 1.60 -11.71 9.44
N ASN A 282 1.88 -10.40 9.35
CA ASN A 282 2.45 -9.60 10.42
C ASN A 282 1.56 -9.55 11.68
N ALA A 283 2.18 -9.41 12.84
CA ALA A 283 1.50 -8.98 14.05
C ALA A 283 1.33 -7.45 14.08
N GLY A 284 0.45 -6.97 14.96
CA GLY A 284 0.42 -5.58 15.38
C GLY A 284 1.15 -5.43 16.72
N ALA A 285 1.77 -4.29 17.00
CA ALA A 285 2.32 -4.02 18.34
C ALA A 285 1.97 -2.62 18.85
N MET A 286 2.05 -2.47 20.17
CA MET A 286 2.15 -1.17 20.83
C MET A 286 3.36 -1.16 21.76
N MET A 287 4.05 -0.02 21.85
CA MET A 287 5.15 0.18 22.79
C MET A 287 4.62 0.87 24.04
N SER A 288 4.80 0.26 25.21
CA SER A 288 4.55 0.89 26.50
C SER A 288 5.86 1.49 27.02
N VAL A 289 5.84 2.78 27.30
CA VAL A 289 6.92 3.52 27.95
C VAL A 289 6.46 3.82 29.37
N ASP A 290 7.20 3.35 30.37
CA ASP A 290 6.90 3.65 31.78
C ASP A 290 7.61 4.92 32.28
N GLU A 291 7.34 5.31 33.52
CA GLU A 291 7.92 6.51 34.16
C GLU A 291 9.46 6.49 34.24
N THR A 292 10.10 5.34 34.02
CA THR A 292 11.57 5.19 33.99
C THR A 292 12.13 5.15 32.58
N LEU A 293 11.30 5.40 31.57
CA LEU A 293 11.58 5.24 30.13
C LEU A 293 11.93 3.81 29.72
N MET A 294 11.50 2.82 30.50
CA MET A 294 11.61 1.44 30.08
C MET A 294 10.56 1.15 29.00
N CYS A 295 11.03 0.88 27.78
CA CYS A 295 10.18 0.47 26.67
C CYS A 295 9.91 -1.04 26.70
N SER A 296 8.64 -1.43 26.64
CA SER A 296 8.18 -2.81 26.50
C SER A 296 7.13 -2.92 25.39
N PHE A 297 6.99 -4.08 24.76
CA PHE A 297 6.10 -4.26 23.61
C PHE A 297 4.96 -5.22 23.95
N GLN A 298 3.74 -4.82 23.63
CA GLN A 298 2.57 -5.68 23.66
C GLN A 298 2.19 -6.03 22.23
N VAL A 299 2.36 -7.30 21.85
CA VAL A 299 2.16 -7.79 20.48
C VAL A 299 0.78 -8.43 20.33
N LEU A 300 -0.01 -7.91 19.40
CA LEU A 300 -1.30 -8.42 18.98
C LEU A 300 -1.13 -9.32 17.74
N LYS A 301 -1.15 -10.63 17.96
CA LYS A 301 -1.10 -11.59 16.85
C LYS A 301 -2.41 -11.58 16.03
N PRO A 302 -2.35 -11.91 14.73
CA PRO A 302 -3.54 -12.13 13.91
C PRO A 302 -4.51 -13.12 14.56
N VAL A 303 -5.82 -12.86 14.43
CA VAL A 303 -6.81 -13.85 14.88
C VAL A 303 -6.77 -15.04 13.92
N GLU A 304 -6.39 -16.22 14.42
CA GLU A 304 -6.48 -17.44 13.64
C GLU A 304 -7.91 -17.65 13.15
N LYS A 305 -8.11 -17.61 11.83
CA LYS A 305 -9.34 -18.11 11.23
C LYS A 305 -9.39 -19.60 11.56
N LYS A 306 -10.32 -20.04 12.42
CA LYS A 306 -10.58 -21.48 12.63
C LYS A 306 -10.72 -22.12 11.26
N LYS A 307 -9.71 -22.91 10.85
CA LYS A 307 -9.81 -23.79 9.68
C LYS A 307 -11.06 -24.63 9.94
N LYS A 308 -12.13 -24.41 9.17
CA LYS A 308 -13.27 -25.31 9.19
C LYS A 308 -12.69 -26.69 8.89
N GLN A 309 -12.77 -27.61 9.85
CA GLN A 309 -12.41 -29.01 9.63
C GLN A 309 -13.30 -29.53 8.50
N SER A 310 -12.77 -29.55 7.28
CA SER A 310 -13.38 -30.26 6.18
C SER A 310 -13.19 -31.76 6.45
N LYS A 311 -14.31 -32.49 6.41
CA LYS A 311 -14.30 -33.96 6.47
C LYS A 311 -13.45 -34.52 5.32
N PRO A 312 -12.82 -35.70 5.48
CA PRO A 312 -12.01 -36.27 4.42
C PRO A 312 -12.92 -36.66 3.26
N VAL A 313 -12.72 -36.02 2.11
CA VAL A 313 -13.25 -36.47 0.82
C VAL A 313 -12.08 -37.01 0.02
N ALA A 314 -12.27 -38.21 -0.51
CA ALA A 314 -11.27 -38.99 -1.21
C ALA A 314 -10.75 -38.28 -2.48
N SER A 315 -9.52 -38.66 -2.83
CA SER A 315 -8.68 -38.20 -3.93
C SER A 315 -9.39 -37.90 -5.25
N GLN A 316 -9.29 -36.65 -5.70
CA GLN A 316 -9.21 -36.29 -7.12
C GLN A 316 -8.14 -35.20 -7.26
N SER A 317 -7.15 -35.50 -8.11
CA SER A 317 -5.98 -34.70 -8.41
C SER A 317 -6.29 -33.58 -9.40
N GLU A 318 -5.58 -32.46 -9.19
CA GLU A 318 -5.31 -31.34 -10.12
C GLU A 318 -6.51 -30.46 -10.54
N LEU A 319 -7.03 -29.69 -9.58
CA LEU A 319 -7.71 -28.43 -9.87
C LEU A 319 -7.04 -27.29 -9.09
N THR A 320 -6.71 -26.22 -9.80
CA THR A 320 -6.23 -24.94 -9.26
C THR A 320 -7.26 -24.32 -8.29
N GLU A 321 -6.84 -23.36 -7.49
CA GLU A 321 -7.72 -22.70 -6.52
C GLU A 321 -8.87 -21.94 -7.22
N ALA A 322 -8.58 -21.37 -8.39
CA ALA A 322 -9.56 -20.74 -9.28
C ALA A 322 -10.63 -21.74 -9.77
N GLU A 323 -10.23 -22.93 -10.21
CA GLU A 323 -11.17 -23.96 -10.69
C GLU A 323 -12.10 -24.47 -9.58
N ARG A 324 -11.62 -24.52 -8.32
CA ARG A 324 -12.45 -24.86 -7.16
C ARG A 324 -13.50 -23.79 -6.86
N THR A 325 -13.10 -22.52 -6.91
CA THR A 325 -14.03 -21.40 -6.69
C THR A 325 -15.09 -21.34 -7.80
N ILE A 326 -14.71 -21.59 -9.05
CA ILE A 326 -15.64 -21.64 -10.19
C ILE A 326 -16.66 -22.76 -10.00
N LEU A 327 -16.22 -23.97 -9.64
CA LEU A 327 -17.12 -25.10 -9.40
C LEU A 327 -18.09 -24.82 -8.24
N GLU A 328 -17.63 -24.14 -7.18
CA GLU A 328 -18.47 -23.73 -6.06
C GLU A 328 -19.54 -22.71 -6.47
N LEU A 329 -19.20 -21.74 -7.33
CA LEU A 329 -20.14 -20.73 -7.81
C LEU A 329 -21.18 -21.31 -8.79
N GLU A 330 -20.77 -22.21 -9.69
CA GLU A 330 -21.69 -22.94 -10.58
C GLU A 330 -22.66 -23.82 -9.78
N ASN A 331 -22.17 -24.49 -8.73
CA ASN A 331 -23.01 -25.29 -7.83
C ASN A 331 -23.98 -24.44 -7.00
N LEU A 332 -23.70 -23.14 -6.82
CA LEU A 332 -24.61 -22.17 -6.20
C LEU A 332 -25.64 -21.58 -7.20
N GLY A 333 -25.63 -22.05 -8.45
CA GLY A 333 -26.57 -21.61 -9.48
C GLY A 333 -26.24 -20.25 -10.10
N VAL A 334 -25.01 -19.76 -9.91
CA VAL A 334 -24.51 -18.57 -10.61
C VAL A 334 -24.34 -18.93 -12.08
N LYS A 335 -25.14 -18.32 -12.96
CA LYS A 335 -24.98 -18.45 -14.41
C LYS A 335 -24.07 -17.34 -14.91
N PHE A 336 -22.94 -17.72 -15.50
CA PHE A 336 -22.04 -16.78 -16.15
C PHE A 336 -22.54 -16.46 -17.57
N PRO A 337 -22.53 -15.19 -18.00
CA PRO A 337 -22.87 -14.82 -19.37
C PRO A 337 -21.82 -15.37 -20.35
N SER A 338 -22.27 -15.87 -21.50
CA SER A 338 -21.39 -16.22 -22.62
C SER A 338 -20.71 -14.96 -23.19
N ILE A 339 -19.59 -15.14 -23.90
CA ILE A 339 -18.86 -14.05 -24.60
C ILE A 339 -19.81 -13.24 -25.50
N ALA A 340 -20.79 -13.90 -26.11
CA ALA A 340 -21.82 -13.26 -26.93
C ALA A 340 -22.86 -12.45 -26.10
N GLU A 341 -23.18 -12.88 -24.88
CA GLU A 341 -24.09 -12.17 -23.96
C GLU A 341 -23.43 -10.96 -23.29
N LEU A 342 -22.09 -10.87 -23.31
CA LEU A 342 -21.33 -9.71 -22.86
C LEU A 342 -21.23 -8.59 -23.90
N GLY A 343 -21.81 -8.77 -25.10
CA GLY A 343 -21.92 -7.73 -26.11
C GLY A 343 -20.63 -7.41 -26.88
N TYR A 344 -19.62 -8.29 -26.82
CA TYR A 344 -18.39 -8.15 -27.59
C TYR A 344 -18.57 -8.73 -28.99
N ASP A 345 -18.97 -7.89 -29.95
CA ASP A 345 -18.82 -8.24 -31.36
C ASP A 345 -17.33 -8.37 -31.69
N LEU A 346 -16.97 -9.44 -32.40
CA LEU A 346 -15.64 -9.78 -32.89
C LEU A 346 -14.91 -8.59 -33.54
N TYR A 347 -14.20 -7.81 -32.72
CA TYR A 347 -13.17 -6.86 -33.18
C TYR A 347 -11.86 -7.03 -32.42
N LEU A 348 -11.56 -8.26 -31.99
CA LEU A 348 -10.18 -8.68 -31.74
C LEU A 348 -9.53 -9.06 -33.08
N LYS A 349 -9.35 -8.06 -33.93
CA LYS A 349 -8.21 -8.06 -34.86
C LYS A 349 -7.24 -7.05 -34.29
N ASP A 350 -6.55 -7.42 -33.23
CA ASP A 350 -5.37 -6.70 -32.80
C ASP A 350 -4.18 -7.65 -32.83
N SER A 351 -3.15 -7.18 -33.52
CA SER A 351 -1.92 -7.81 -33.95
C SER A 351 -0.92 -8.09 -32.81
N HIS A 352 -1.40 -8.36 -31.59
CA HIS A 352 -0.57 -8.41 -30.37
C HIS A 352 -0.75 -9.67 -29.51
N GLY A 353 -1.26 -10.78 -30.08
CA GLY A 353 -0.95 -12.13 -29.59
C GLY A 353 -1.71 -12.69 -28.39
N ILE A 354 -2.79 -12.06 -27.89
CA ILE A 354 -3.65 -12.66 -26.85
C ILE A 354 -4.67 -13.60 -27.51
N ASP A 355 -4.64 -14.90 -27.18
CA ASP A 355 -5.53 -15.90 -27.76
C ASP A 355 -6.94 -15.95 -27.11
N GLU A 356 -7.88 -16.66 -27.74
CA GLU A 356 -9.27 -16.76 -27.25
C GLU A 356 -9.38 -17.36 -25.84
N LYS A 357 -8.47 -18.26 -25.46
CA LYS A 357 -8.45 -18.89 -24.15
C LYS A 357 -7.96 -17.92 -23.09
N GLU A 358 -6.95 -17.12 -23.40
CA GLU A 358 -6.43 -16.06 -22.55
C GLU A 358 -7.46 -14.94 -22.35
N ILE A 359 -8.19 -14.54 -23.40
CA ILE A 359 -9.28 -13.57 -23.27
C ILE A 359 -10.37 -14.11 -22.33
N ALA A 360 -10.67 -15.41 -22.39
CA ALA A 360 -11.62 -16.03 -21.47
C ALA A 360 -11.09 -16.09 -20.02
N GLU A 361 -9.78 -16.22 -19.81
CA GLU A 361 -9.14 -16.11 -18.49
C GLU A 361 -9.19 -14.69 -17.94
N LEU A 362 -8.84 -13.69 -18.75
CA LEU A 362 -8.90 -12.28 -18.37
C LEU A 362 -10.34 -11.81 -18.13
N ALA A 363 -11.30 -12.30 -18.91
CA ALA A 363 -12.73 -12.04 -18.68
C ALA A 363 -13.21 -12.58 -17.33
N ARG A 364 -12.73 -13.77 -16.94
CA ARG A 364 -13.04 -14.36 -15.63
C ARG A 364 -12.48 -13.50 -14.51
N GLU A 365 -11.20 -13.13 -14.58
CA GLU A 365 -10.59 -12.31 -13.54
C GLU A 365 -11.22 -10.92 -13.43
N PHE A 366 -11.51 -10.28 -14.57
CA PHE A 366 -12.25 -9.01 -14.63
C PHE A 366 -13.60 -9.10 -13.91
N GLN A 367 -14.35 -10.19 -14.11
CA GLN A 367 -15.63 -10.40 -13.42
C GLN A 367 -15.46 -10.62 -11.91
N THR A 368 -14.39 -11.28 -11.46
CA THR A 368 -14.17 -11.50 -10.02
C THR A 368 -13.90 -10.21 -9.25
N VAL A 369 -13.27 -9.23 -9.91
CA VAL A 369 -12.94 -7.93 -9.31
C VAL A 369 -14.04 -6.89 -9.56
N ASN A 370 -14.84 -7.04 -10.62
CA ASN A 370 -16.06 -6.26 -10.86
C ASN A 370 -17.22 -6.73 -9.96
N VAL A 371 -17.03 -6.64 -8.64
CA VAL A 371 -17.96 -7.16 -7.63
C VAL A 371 -19.36 -6.52 -7.72
N ILE A 372 -19.44 -5.27 -8.20
CA ILE A 372 -20.68 -4.51 -8.34
C ILE A 372 -21.43 -4.90 -9.63
N GLY A 373 -20.74 -5.48 -10.62
CA GLY A 373 -21.32 -5.94 -11.87
C GLY A 373 -21.79 -4.80 -12.78
N ASP A 374 -21.23 -3.60 -12.64
CA ASP A 374 -21.59 -2.42 -13.44
C ASP A 374 -20.83 -2.34 -14.77
N GLY A 375 -19.83 -3.23 -14.95
CA GLY A 375 -19.13 -3.44 -16.22
C GLY A 375 -17.82 -2.66 -16.34
N VAL A 376 -17.42 -1.96 -15.27
CA VAL A 376 -16.16 -1.22 -15.18
C VAL A 376 -15.41 -1.60 -13.91
N ILE A 377 -14.10 -1.43 -13.91
CA ILE A 377 -13.22 -1.71 -12.77
C ILE A 377 -12.27 -0.54 -12.56
N THR A 378 -11.87 -0.32 -11.32
CA THR A 378 -10.85 0.68 -10.97
C THR A 378 -9.46 0.23 -11.40
N ALA A 379 -8.49 1.16 -11.44
CA ALA A 379 -7.09 0.83 -11.69
C ALA A 379 -6.52 -0.23 -10.72
N ILE A 380 -6.96 -0.21 -9.45
CA ILE A 380 -6.57 -1.19 -8.43
C ILE A 380 -7.18 -2.56 -8.74
N GLU A 381 -8.47 -2.60 -9.09
CA GLU A 381 -9.14 -3.84 -9.48
C GLU A 381 -8.53 -4.41 -10.77
N ALA A 382 -8.14 -3.56 -11.72
CA ALA A 382 -7.42 -3.96 -12.93
C ALA A 382 -6.05 -4.56 -12.59
N ARG A 383 -5.30 -3.94 -11.67
CA ARG A 383 -4.03 -4.48 -11.18
C ARG A 383 -4.22 -5.86 -10.55
N LEU A 384 -5.25 -6.00 -9.71
CA LEU A 384 -5.59 -7.26 -9.05
C LEU A 384 -6.00 -8.34 -10.05
N ALA A 385 -6.85 -8.02 -11.04
CA ALA A 385 -7.25 -8.95 -12.08
C ALA A 385 -6.06 -9.38 -12.96
N TYR A 386 -5.18 -8.44 -13.33
CA TYR A 386 -3.97 -8.74 -14.08
C TYR A 386 -3.02 -9.68 -13.31
N ASN A 387 -2.78 -9.40 -12.03
CA ASN A 387 -1.91 -10.22 -11.19
C ASN A 387 -2.48 -11.63 -10.95
N ARG A 388 -3.79 -11.75 -10.76
CA ARG A 388 -4.47 -13.05 -10.61
C ARG A 388 -4.50 -13.87 -11.89
N ALA A 389 -4.50 -13.20 -13.05
CA ALA A 389 -4.30 -13.84 -14.35
C ALA A 389 -2.83 -14.25 -14.60
N GLY A 390 -1.94 -14.12 -13.60
CA GLY A 390 -0.54 -14.51 -13.68
C GLY A 390 0.39 -13.42 -14.23
N GLY A 391 -0.11 -12.19 -14.39
CA GLY A 391 0.70 -11.03 -14.79
C GLY A 391 1.53 -10.46 -13.65
N SER A 392 2.61 -9.77 -13.99
CA SER A 392 3.43 -9.00 -13.05
C SER A 392 4.03 -7.81 -13.77
N SER A 393 4.07 -6.65 -13.14
CA SER A 393 4.84 -5.51 -13.62
C SER A 393 5.22 -4.62 -12.46
N SER A 394 6.21 -3.75 -12.67
CA SER A 394 6.51 -2.65 -11.75
C SER A 394 5.35 -1.64 -11.69
N ASP A 395 5.39 -0.76 -10.71
CA ASP A 395 4.39 0.31 -10.57
C ASP A 395 4.53 1.38 -11.65
N ASP A 396 5.75 1.65 -12.12
CA ASP A 396 6.00 2.57 -13.24
C ASP A 396 5.42 2.03 -14.55
N GLU A 397 5.72 0.78 -14.90
CA GLU A 397 5.20 0.14 -16.12
C GLU A 397 3.68 0.12 -16.17
N PHE A 398 3.03 -0.10 -15.02
CA PHE A 398 1.57 -0.12 -14.96
C PHE A 398 0.96 1.24 -14.96
N THR A 399 1.58 2.20 -14.29
CA THR A 399 1.14 3.59 -14.34
C THR A 399 1.25 4.12 -15.77
N ASP A 400 2.31 3.79 -16.50
CA ASP A 400 2.48 4.15 -17.90
C ASP A 400 1.46 3.46 -18.83
N ALA A 401 1.22 2.16 -18.64
CA ALA A 401 0.21 1.42 -19.39
C ALA A 401 -1.22 1.93 -19.09
N LEU A 402 -1.49 2.29 -17.83
CA LEU A 402 -2.76 2.86 -17.39
C LEU A 402 -2.98 4.25 -17.98
N ASN A 403 -1.97 5.13 -17.96
CA ASN A 403 -2.05 6.47 -18.54
C ASN A 403 -2.29 6.44 -20.05
N GLN A 404 -1.74 5.44 -20.75
CA GLN A 404 -2.01 5.22 -22.17
C GLN A 404 -3.41 4.67 -22.44
N THR A 405 -3.94 3.86 -21.53
CA THR A 405 -5.26 3.22 -21.66
C THR A 405 -6.40 4.18 -21.29
N ASP A 406 -6.24 4.98 -20.24
CA ASP A 406 -7.17 6.03 -19.83
C ASP A 406 -6.46 7.42 -19.78
N PRO A 407 -6.17 8.02 -20.95
CA PRO A 407 -5.57 9.36 -21.01
C PRO A 407 -6.45 10.44 -20.37
N SER A 408 -7.73 10.15 -20.15
CA SER A 408 -8.69 11.08 -19.55
C SER A 408 -8.67 11.06 -18.01
N GLY A 409 -7.96 10.11 -17.39
CA GLY A 409 -7.81 10.01 -15.94
C GLY A 409 -9.14 9.79 -15.20
N LYS A 410 -10.08 9.08 -15.82
CA LYS A 410 -11.36 8.72 -15.21
C LYS A 410 -11.19 7.69 -14.09
N GLY A 411 -10.13 6.88 -14.16
CA GLY A 411 -9.79 5.86 -13.17
C GLY A 411 -10.74 4.67 -13.16
N LEU A 412 -11.54 4.51 -14.22
CA LEU A 412 -12.49 3.41 -14.44
C LEU A 412 -12.24 2.83 -15.83
N LEU A 413 -12.00 1.54 -15.88
CA LEU A 413 -11.67 0.77 -17.08
C LEU A 413 -12.82 -0.20 -17.36
N ASP A 414 -13.41 -0.12 -18.55
CA ASP A 414 -14.25 -1.22 -19.00
C ASP A 414 -13.38 -2.43 -19.40
N PHE A 415 -14.01 -3.56 -19.78
CA PHE A 415 -13.25 -4.75 -20.14
C PHE A 415 -12.34 -4.53 -21.37
N GLN A 416 -12.73 -3.67 -22.30
CA GLN A 416 -11.92 -3.38 -23.48
C GLN A 416 -10.69 -2.56 -23.12
N ASP A 417 -10.85 -1.61 -22.20
CA ASP A 417 -9.75 -0.86 -21.61
C ASP A 417 -8.84 -1.79 -20.78
N PHE A 418 -9.41 -2.71 -20.01
CA PHE A 418 -8.62 -3.71 -19.27
C PHE A 418 -7.78 -4.60 -20.20
N ILE A 419 -8.33 -5.08 -21.32
CA ILE A 419 -7.56 -5.85 -22.31
C ILE A 419 -6.44 -4.98 -22.92
N ARG A 420 -6.71 -3.72 -23.25
CA ARG A 420 -5.68 -2.79 -23.75
C ARG A 420 -4.56 -2.56 -22.73
N LEU A 421 -4.92 -2.36 -21.47
CA LEU A 421 -3.97 -2.25 -20.36
C LEU A 421 -3.07 -3.49 -20.27
N VAL A 422 -3.66 -4.69 -20.27
CA VAL A 422 -2.91 -5.96 -20.21
C VAL A 422 -1.98 -6.12 -21.41
N SER A 423 -2.43 -5.75 -22.62
CA SER A 423 -1.59 -5.75 -23.82
C SER A 423 -0.40 -4.78 -23.72
N LEU A 424 -0.58 -3.62 -23.08
CA LEU A 424 0.49 -2.64 -22.87
C LEU A 424 1.47 -3.07 -21.78
N LEU A 425 0.99 -3.74 -20.73
CA LEU A 425 1.83 -4.30 -19.67
C LEU A 425 2.70 -5.45 -20.15
N ARG A 426 2.20 -6.21 -21.12
CA ARG A 426 2.98 -7.21 -21.85
C ARG A 426 4.00 -6.57 -22.81
N LYS A 427 4.11 -5.25 -22.96
CA LYS A 427 5.13 -4.61 -23.82
C LYS A 427 6.56 -4.64 -23.28
N SER A 428 6.82 -5.30 -22.16
CA SER A 428 8.17 -5.82 -21.85
C SER A 428 8.49 -7.13 -22.60
N VAL A 429 7.62 -7.56 -23.53
CA VAL A 429 7.95 -8.54 -24.58
C VAL A 429 8.75 -7.82 -25.66
N ILE A 430 10.00 -8.28 -25.86
CA ILE A 430 10.82 -7.96 -27.03
C ILE A 430 9.92 -8.06 -28.27
N THR A 431 9.70 -6.94 -28.94
CA THR A 431 8.82 -6.88 -30.11
C THR A 431 9.40 -7.75 -31.24
N GLU A 432 8.56 -8.26 -32.14
CA GLU A 432 9.05 -8.99 -33.32
C GLU A 432 10.11 -8.18 -34.09
N HIS A 433 9.94 -6.85 -34.12
CA HIS A 433 10.93 -5.92 -34.67
C HIS A 433 12.27 -5.97 -33.92
N GLU A 434 12.28 -6.00 -32.60
CA GLU A 434 13.51 -6.11 -31.80
C GLU A 434 14.15 -7.49 -31.89
N ILE A 435 13.37 -8.58 -31.99
CA ILE A 435 13.89 -9.92 -32.26
C ILE A 435 14.52 -9.98 -33.66
N ILE A 436 13.89 -9.36 -34.66
CA ILE A 436 14.42 -9.26 -36.03
C ILE A 436 15.71 -8.45 -36.06
N GLU A 437 15.76 -7.30 -35.37
CA GLU A 437 16.97 -6.48 -35.32
C GLU A 437 18.10 -7.18 -34.54
N ALA A 438 17.78 -7.89 -33.46
CA ALA A 438 18.75 -8.73 -32.75
C ALA A 438 19.26 -9.86 -33.66
N PHE A 439 18.38 -10.57 -34.36
CA PHE A 439 18.76 -11.64 -35.29
C PHE A 439 19.70 -11.13 -36.39
N LYS A 440 19.45 -9.94 -36.97
CA LYS A 440 20.33 -9.30 -37.96
C LYS A 440 21.70 -8.88 -37.42
N ILE A 441 21.83 -8.68 -36.11
CA ILE A 441 23.15 -8.41 -35.49
C ILE A 441 23.99 -9.68 -35.51
N PHE A 442 23.37 -10.84 -35.35
CA PHE A 442 24.01 -12.16 -35.41
C PHE A 442 24.21 -12.66 -36.84
N ASP A 443 23.18 -12.65 -37.69
CA ASP A 443 23.21 -12.99 -39.13
C ASP A 443 23.84 -11.84 -39.93
N ARG A 444 25.18 -11.79 -39.96
CA ARG A 444 25.93 -10.67 -40.55
C ARG A 444 26.02 -10.79 -42.05
N ASP A 445 26.02 -12.01 -42.58
CA ASP A 445 26.09 -12.25 -44.01
C ASP A 445 24.72 -12.16 -44.72
N GLY A 446 23.62 -12.15 -43.93
CA GLY A 446 22.25 -12.04 -44.40
C GLY A 446 21.72 -13.35 -44.99
N GLY A 447 22.30 -14.48 -44.61
CA GLY A 447 21.96 -15.82 -45.05
C GLY A 447 20.62 -16.32 -44.49
N GLY A 448 20.11 -15.69 -43.44
CA GLY A 448 18.84 -16.05 -42.80
C GLY A 448 18.96 -17.14 -41.73
N THR A 449 20.17 -17.52 -41.38
CA THR A 449 20.53 -18.48 -40.33
C THR A 449 21.78 -17.97 -39.59
N ILE A 450 21.98 -18.38 -38.34
CA ILE A 450 23.15 -18.01 -37.53
C ILE A 450 24.05 -19.23 -37.37
N ASP A 451 25.31 -19.11 -37.78
CA ASP A 451 26.32 -20.16 -37.59
C ASP A 451 27.23 -19.92 -36.36
N ALA A 452 28.07 -20.91 -36.04
CA ALA A 452 28.97 -20.84 -34.88
C ALA A 452 30.04 -19.73 -35.02
N ALA A 453 30.46 -19.40 -36.25
CA ALA A 453 31.44 -18.35 -36.49
C ALA A 453 30.81 -16.96 -36.28
N GLU A 454 29.58 -16.76 -36.72
CA GLU A 454 28.79 -15.55 -36.50
C GLU A 454 28.50 -15.30 -35.02
N LEU A 455 28.07 -16.33 -34.29
CA LEU A 455 27.86 -16.28 -32.85
C LEU A 455 29.15 -15.90 -32.10
N THR A 456 30.26 -16.57 -32.42
CA THR A 456 31.59 -16.30 -31.82
C THR A 456 32.02 -14.84 -32.04
N ASN A 457 31.82 -14.33 -33.27
CA ASN A 457 32.21 -12.98 -33.64
C ASN A 457 31.42 -11.91 -32.87
N VAL A 458 30.10 -12.08 -32.72
CA VAL A 458 29.26 -11.12 -31.99
C VAL A 458 29.60 -11.14 -30.50
N MET A 459 29.70 -12.33 -29.88
CA MET A 459 29.98 -12.46 -28.45
C MET A 459 31.37 -11.89 -28.09
N THR A 460 32.38 -12.15 -28.92
CA THR A 460 33.72 -11.59 -28.75
C THR A 460 33.72 -10.06 -28.89
N SER A 461 32.86 -9.49 -29.74
CA SER A 461 32.72 -8.05 -29.89
C SER A 461 32.02 -7.37 -28.72
N MET A 462 31.21 -8.12 -27.96
CA MET A 462 30.48 -7.66 -26.76
C MET A 462 31.28 -7.80 -25.46
N GLY A 463 32.52 -8.31 -25.52
CA GLY A 463 33.47 -8.32 -24.40
C GLY A 463 33.73 -9.69 -23.77
N ASP A 464 32.99 -10.72 -24.19
CA ASP A 464 33.18 -12.10 -23.72
C ASP A 464 33.90 -12.93 -24.80
N ALA A 465 35.16 -13.28 -24.53
CA ALA A 465 35.93 -14.13 -25.44
C ALA A 465 35.35 -15.55 -25.43
N MET A 466 34.75 -15.95 -26.55
CA MET A 466 34.15 -17.27 -26.74
C MET A 466 35.02 -18.12 -27.67
N THR A 467 35.20 -19.40 -27.34
CA THR A 467 35.90 -20.36 -28.20
C THR A 467 34.95 -20.99 -29.21
N GLU A 468 35.49 -21.44 -30.36
CA GLU A 468 34.71 -22.09 -31.43
C GLU A 468 34.01 -23.37 -30.92
N GLU A 469 34.63 -24.12 -29.99
CA GLU A 469 34.02 -25.30 -29.36
C GLU A 469 32.82 -24.96 -28.45
N GLU A 470 32.83 -23.79 -27.80
CA GLU A 470 31.72 -23.30 -26.97
C GLU A 470 30.55 -22.81 -27.83
N ALA A 471 30.85 -22.08 -28.91
CA ALA A 471 29.85 -21.63 -29.87
C ALA A 471 29.15 -22.82 -30.54
N ASP A 472 29.92 -23.82 -30.99
CA ASP A 472 29.36 -25.08 -31.52
C ASP A 472 28.47 -25.81 -30.49
N GLY A 473 28.82 -25.72 -29.20
CA GLY A 473 28.00 -26.24 -28.11
C GLY A 473 26.65 -25.54 -28.01
N MET A 474 26.65 -24.21 -28.09
CA MET A 474 25.44 -23.38 -28.03
C MET A 474 24.54 -23.57 -29.25
N ILE A 475 25.12 -23.62 -30.46
CA ILE A 475 24.38 -23.88 -31.69
C ILE A 475 23.70 -25.25 -31.62
N ARG A 476 24.40 -26.31 -31.20
CA ARG A 476 23.80 -27.65 -31.04
C ARG A 476 22.65 -27.71 -30.03
N GLN A 477 22.63 -26.81 -29.04
CA GLN A 477 21.57 -26.75 -28.04
C GLN A 477 20.34 -25.97 -28.57
N ALA A 478 20.56 -25.01 -29.46
CA ALA A 478 19.53 -24.14 -30.03
C ALA A 478 18.90 -24.70 -31.32
N ASP A 479 19.69 -25.42 -32.12
CA ASP A 479 19.29 -26.04 -33.39
C ASP A 479 18.42 -27.30 -33.12
N THR A 480 17.11 -27.06 -33.08
CA THR A 480 16.11 -28.11 -32.87
C THR A 480 15.80 -28.91 -34.14
N THR A 481 16.18 -28.37 -35.29
CA THR A 481 15.94 -28.95 -36.61
C THR A 481 17.11 -29.81 -37.12
N GLY A 482 18.28 -29.71 -36.48
CA GLY A 482 19.47 -30.51 -36.75
C GLY A 482 20.21 -30.08 -38.03
N THR A 483 20.11 -28.81 -38.40
CA THR A 483 20.70 -28.24 -39.61
C THR A 483 22.17 -27.85 -39.46
N GLY A 484 22.64 -27.69 -38.21
CA GLY A 484 23.96 -27.16 -37.86
C GLY A 484 24.02 -25.64 -37.74
N GLU A 485 22.89 -24.96 -37.93
CA GLU A 485 22.73 -23.50 -37.88
C GLU A 485 21.43 -23.17 -37.13
N VAL A 486 21.25 -21.92 -36.67
CA VAL A 486 20.03 -21.49 -35.95
C VAL A 486 19.21 -20.57 -36.84
N ASP A 487 18.00 -20.99 -37.22
CA ASP A 487 17.10 -20.14 -37.99
C ASP A 487 16.37 -19.09 -37.12
N TYR A 488 15.69 -18.13 -37.75
CA TYR A 488 14.95 -17.08 -37.04
C TYR A 488 13.93 -17.63 -36.03
N HIS A 489 13.25 -18.72 -36.34
CA HIS A 489 12.25 -19.31 -35.45
C HIS A 489 12.90 -20.01 -34.25
N GLU A 490 14.06 -20.63 -34.43
CA GLU A 490 14.85 -21.24 -33.35
C GLU A 490 15.46 -20.17 -32.44
N PHE A 491 16.01 -19.10 -33.04
CA PHE A 491 16.54 -17.95 -32.31
C PHE A 491 15.45 -17.24 -31.49
N ALA A 492 14.30 -16.95 -32.10
CA ALA A 492 13.19 -16.30 -31.42
C ALA A 492 12.67 -17.13 -30.23
N LYS A 493 12.59 -18.46 -30.39
CA LYS A 493 12.23 -19.36 -29.28
C LYS A 493 13.23 -19.30 -28.14
N LEU A 494 14.54 -19.27 -28.44
CA LEU A 494 15.59 -19.26 -27.43
C LEU A 494 15.58 -17.95 -26.63
N VAL A 495 15.44 -16.81 -27.31
CA VAL A 495 15.35 -15.48 -26.68
C VAL A 495 14.11 -15.36 -25.79
N LEU A 496 12.97 -15.93 -26.23
CA LEU A 496 11.71 -15.90 -25.47
C LEU A 496 11.66 -16.90 -24.29
N HIS A 497 12.56 -17.90 -24.23
CA HIS A 497 12.60 -18.88 -23.14
C HIS A 497 13.66 -18.58 -22.07
N THR A 498 14.60 -17.67 -22.35
CA THR A 498 15.75 -17.37 -21.48
C THR A 498 15.51 -16.12 -20.60
N LEU A 499 14.42 -15.39 -20.86
CA LEU A 499 13.87 -14.30 -20.05
C LEU A 499 12.66 -14.80 -19.30
#